data_AF-A0A1T5GW35-F1
#
_entry.id   AF-A0A1T5GW35-F1
#
_cell.length_a   1.000
_cell.length_b   1.000
_cell.length_c   1.000
_cell.angle_alpha   90.00
_cell.angle_beta   90.00
_cell.angle_gamma   90.00
#
_symmetry.space_group_name_H-M   'P 1'
#
loop_
_entity.id
_entity.type
_entity.pdbx_description
1 polymer ?
#
loop_
_entity_poly.entity_id
_entity_poly.type
_entity_poly.pdbx_seq_one_letter_code
_entity_poly.pdbx_strand_id
1 'polypeptide(L)'
;MLPLLITAVCKSVPDFPMINGRYNDEAGVVIRHGAVHLGLATQTDAGLIVPVIRNAEQRNIWQLAAEIARLADAARSGKATLAELSGSTLTITSLGPLGGCDNSDHQPTRGCHHRP
;
A
#
# COMPACT_ATOMS: atom_id res chain seq x y z
N MET A 1 1.47 11.43 -10.73
CA MET A 1 2.63 10.97 -9.93
C MET A 1 2.58 9.50 -9.56
N LEU A 2 1.46 8.98 -9.03
CA LEU A 2 1.36 7.57 -8.61
C LEU A 2 1.84 6.52 -9.64
N PRO A 3 1.46 6.58 -10.95
CA PRO A 3 1.94 5.60 -11.93
C PRO A 3 3.47 5.54 -12.05
N LEU A 4 4.13 6.70 -11.92
CA LEU A 4 5.59 6.81 -11.99
C LEU A 4 6.26 6.17 -10.78
N LEU A 5 5.75 6.44 -9.57
CA LEU A 5 6.25 5.84 -8.33
C LEU A 5 6.09 4.31 -8.35
N ILE A 6 4.94 3.83 -8.79
CA ILE A 6 4.67 2.39 -8.92
C ILE A 6 5.66 1.76 -9.89
N THR A 7 5.88 2.39 -11.05
CA THR A 7 6.85 1.91 -12.04
C THR A 7 8.26 1.88 -11.47
N ALA A 8 8.68 2.93 -10.75
CA ALA A 8 10.00 2.99 -10.13
C ALA A 8 10.19 1.87 -9.10
N VAL A 9 9.20 1.68 -8.22
CA VAL A 9 9.21 0.60 -7.23
C VAL A 9 9.29 -0.77 -7.90
N CYS A 10 8.46 -1.03 -8.92
CA CYS A 10 8.50 -2.31 -9.64
C CYS A 10 9.87 -2.58 -10.29
N LYS A 11 10.56 -1.52 -10.75
CA LYS A 11 11.92 -1.63 -11.29
C LYS A 11 12.99 -1.85 -10.22
N SER A 12 12.77 -1.40 -8.99
CA SER A 12 13.71 -1.59 -7.88
C SER A 12 13.54 -2.94 -7.16
N VAL A 13 12.39 -3.61 -7.27
CA VAL A 13 12.15 -4.91 -6.62
C VAL A 13 13.19 -5.99 -7.00
N PRO A 14 13.62 -6.13 -8.27
CA PRO A 14 14.67 -7.09 -8.64
C PRO A 14 16.01 -6.84 -7.94
N ASP A 15 16.39 -5.58 -7.76
CA ASP A 15 17.64 -5.19 -7.10
C ASP A 15 17.55 -5.32 -5.58
N PHE A 16 16.35 -5.11 -5.03
CA PHE A 16 16.06 -5.15 -3.59
C PHE A 16 14.89 -6.09 -3.26
N PRO A 17 15.04 -7.42 -3.47
CA PRO A 17 13.91 -8.36 -3.36
C PRO A 17 13.31 -8.46 -1.95
N MET A 18 14.03 -7.98 -0.93
CA MET A 18 13.55 -7.93 0.45
C MET A 18 12.39 -6.95 0.66
N ILE A 19 12.24 -5.93 -0.20
CA ILE A 19 11.13 -4.96 -0.08
C ILE A 19 9.78 -5.59 -0.41
N ASN A 20 9.77 -6.68 -1.17
CA ASN A 20 8.59 -7.46 -1.52
C ASN A 20 8.59 -8.81 -0.78
N GLY A 21 9.13 -8.82 0.43
CA GLY A 21 9.23 -9.98 1.30
C GLY A 21 8.16 -9.97 2.41
N ARG A 22 7.63 -11.14 2.74
CA ARG A 22 6.76 -11.36 3.89
C ARG A 22 7.41 -12.32 4.85
N TYR A 23 7.45 -11.97 6.13
CA TYR A 23 7.89 -12.88 7.17
C TYR A 23 6.76 -13.85 7.54
N ASN A 24 7.09 -15.13 7.63
CA ASN A 24 6.19 -16.17 8.13
C ASN A 24 6.70 -16.59 9.52
N ASP A 25 5.98 -16.17 10.57
CA ASP A 25 6.32 -16.43 11.97
C ASP A 25 6.30 -17.93 12.31
N GLU A 26 5.36 -18.70 11.75
CA GLU A 26 5.19 -20.13 12.04
C GLU A 26 6.37 -20.95 11.51
N ALA A 27 6.86 -20.60 10.32
CA ALA A 27 7.98 -21.28 9.68
C ALA A 27 9.34 -20.63 9.98
N GLY A 28 9.35 -19.44 10.60
CA GLY A 28 10.58 -18.68 10.88
C GLY A 28 11.33 -18.21 9.63
N VAL A 29 10.67 -18.09 8.47
CA VAL A 29 11.30 -17.79 7.17
C VAL A 29 10.76 -16.52 6.54
N VAL A 30 11.60 -15.85 5.73
CA VAL A 30 11.18 -14.75 4.86
C VAL A 30 10.86 -15.29 3.47
N ILE A 31 9.62 -15.12 3.02
CA ILE A 31 9.16 -15.45 1.68
C ILE A 31 9.29 -14.21 0.81
N ARG A 32 9.97 -14.30 -0.33
CA ARG A 32 10.13 -13.19 -1.28
C ARG A 32 9.18 -13.40 -2.45
N HIS A 33 8.44 -12.37 -2.83
CA HIS A 33 7.52 -12.41 -3.95
C HIS A 33 8.18 -11.77 -5.19
N GLY A 34 8.18 -12.49 -6.32
CA GLY A 34 8.65 -11.94 -7.61
C GLY A 34 7.61 -11.04 -8.28
N ALA A 35 6.32 -11.38 -8.14
CA ALA A 35 5.22 -10.56 -8.61
C ALA A 35 4.93 -9.42 -7.62
N VAL A 36 4.61 -8.23 -8.13
CA VAL A 36 4.27 -7.07 -7.33
C VAL A 36 2.75 -6.90 -7.37
N HIS A 37 2.09 -7.37 -6.30
CA HIS A 37 0.66 -7.09 -6.07
C HIS A 37 0.57 -5.80 -5.25
N LEU A 38 0.37 -4.68 -5.93
CA LEU A 38 0.49 -3.37 -5.31
C LEU A 38 -0.85 -2.91 -4.72
N GLY A 39 -0.92 -2.78 -3.41
CA GLY A 39 -1.98 -2.07 -2.71
C GLY A 39 -1.93 -0.56 -2.94
N LEU A 40 -3.07 0.04 -3.24
CA LEU A 40 -3.25 1.47 -3.40
C LEU A 40 -4.13 1.99 -2.27
N ALA A 41 -3.53 2.67 -1.28
CA ALA A 41 -4.32 3.22 -0.18
C ALA A 41 -5.21 4.36 -0.70
N THR A 42 -6.53 4.18 -0.61
CA THR A 42 -7.56 5.08 -1.14
C THR A 42 -8.46 5.52 -0.01
N GLN A 43 -8.48 6.82 0.26
CA GLN A 43 -9.41 7.40 1.23
C GLN A 43 -10.81 7.43 0.64
N THR A 44 -11.78 6.90 1.39
CA THR A 44 -13.21 6.90 1.05
C THR A 44 -14.03 7.42 2.21
N ASP A 45 -15.32 7.69 1.99
CA ASP A 45 -16.23 8.14 3.06
C ASP A 45 -16.44 7.06 4.14
N ALA A 46 -16.27 5.79 3.79
CA ALA A 46 -16.34 4.65 4.70
C ALA A 46 -15.01 4.36 5.43
N GLY A 47 -13.97 5.15 5.18
CA GLY A 47 -12.62 4.98 5.73
C GLY A 47 -11.56 4.66 4.67
N LEU A 48 -10.40 4.19 5.14
CA LEU A 48 -9.28 3.84 4.29
C LEU A 48 -9.48 2.45 3.68
N ILE A 49 -9.56 2.39 2.35
CA ILE A 49 -9.68 1.13 1.61
C ILE A 49 -8.41 0.94 0.77
N VAL A 50 -7.89 -0.29 0.70
CA VAL A 50 -6.66 -0.61 -0.04
C VAL A 50 -6.96 -1.59 -1.19
N PRO A 51 -7.46 -1.11 -2.34
CA PRO A 51 -7.54 -1.93 -3.54
C PRO A 51 -6.16 -2.36 -4.05
N VAL A 52 -6.10 -3.50 -4.75
CA VAL A 52 -4.87 -4.17 -5.18
C VAL A 52 -4.76 -4.17 -6.70
N ILE A 53 -3.68 -3.58 -7.22
CA ILE A 53 -3.24 -3.70 -8.60
C ILE A 53 -2.42 -4.99 -8.73
N ARG A 54 -2.97 -6.00 -9.41
CA ARG A 54 -2.27 -7.26 -9.63
C ARG A 54 -1.23 -7.13 -10.74
N ASN A 55 -0.06 -7.73 -10.50
CA ASN A 55 1.07 -7.80 -11.43
C ASN A 55 1.45 -6.40 -11.95
N ALA A 56 1.66 -5.47 -11.02
CA ALA A 56 1.97 -4.08 -11.35
C ALA A 56 3.26 -3.97 -12.18
N GLU A 57 4.18 -4.91 -12.03
CA GLU A 57 5.43 -5.00 -12.80
C GLU A 57 5.22 -5.31 -14.30
N GLN A 58 4.09 -5.93 -14.65
CA GLN A 58 3.74 -6.30 -16.03
C GLN A 58 2.98 -5.19 -16.78
N ARG A 59 2.67 -4.08 -16.10
CA ARG A 59 1.86 -2.99 -16.66
C ARG A 59 2.75 -1.81 -17.05
N ASN A 60 2.45 -1.20 -18.19
CA ASN A 60 3.05 0.07 -18.56
C ASN A 60 2.42 1.25 -17.79
N ILE A 61 3.04 2.43 -17.87
CA ILE A 61 2.61 3.60 -17.09
C ILE A 61 1.17 4.04 -17.38
N TRP A 62 0.69 3.87 -18.62
CA TRP A 62 -0.67 4.22 -19.03
C TRP A 62 -1.69 3.22 -18.49
N GLN A 63 -1.36 1.92 -18.55
CA GLN A 63 -2.16 0.86 -17.97
C GLN A 63 -2.26 1.00 -16.44
N LEU A 64 -1.17 1.38 -15.79
CA LEU A 64 -1.18 1.69 -14.35
C LEU A 64 -2.07 2.91 -14.06
N ALA A 65 -1.97 3.98 -14.85
CA ALA A 65 -2.82 5.16 -14.67
C ALA A 65 -4.32 4.84 -14.80
N ALA A 66 -4.70 4.07 -15.82
CA ALA A 66 -6.08 3.63 -16.01
C ALA A 66 -6.56 2.73 -14.87
N GLU A 67 -5.74 1.79 -14.41
CA GLU A 67 -6.09 0.87 -13.33
C GLU A 67 -6.24 1.58 -11.98
N ILE A 68 -5.35 2.54 -11.68
CA ILE A 68 -5.44 3.38 -10.48
C ILE A 68 -6.75 4.16 -10.46
N ALA A 69 -7.14 4.77 -11.58
CA ALA A 69 -8.41 5.50 -11.67
C ALA A 69 -9.61 4.57 -11.45
N ARG A 70 -9.62 3.42 -12.14
CA ARG A 70 -10.68 2.41 -12.01
C ARG A 70 -10.82 1.90 -10.57
N LEU A 71 -9.72 1.55 -9.92
CA LEU A 71 -9.72 1.04 -8.54
C LEU A 71 -10.07 2.12 -7.52
N ALA A 72 -9.60 3.35 -7.72
CA ALA A 72 -9.98 4.48 -6.86
C ALA A 72 -11.49 4.75 -6.93
N ASP A 73 -12.08 4.68 -8.13
CA ASP A 73 -13.53 4.82 -8.30
C ASP A 73 -14.31 3.64 -7.72
N ALA A 74 -13.81 2.41 -7.91
CA ALA A 74 -14.42 1.22 -7.32
C ALA A 74 -14.38 1.27 -5.78
N ALA A 75 -13.28 1.71 -5.19
CA ALA A 75 -13.15 1.90 -3.75
C ALA A 75 -14.11 2.99 -3.23
N ARG A 76 -14.13 4.17 -3.87
CA ARG A 76 -15.02 5.28 -3.49
C ARG A 76 -16.50 4.95 -3.65
N SER A 77 -16.86 4.17 -4.66
CA SER A 77 -18.25 3.73 -4.89
C SER A 77 -18.65 2.50 -4.08
N GLY A 78 -17.73 1.90 -3.31
CA GLY A 78 -17.98 0.66 -2.57
C GLY A 78 -18.20 -0.57 -3.44
N LYS A 79 -17.78 -0.52 -4.71
CA LYS A 79 -17.94 -1.61 -5.70
C LYS A 79 -16.67 -2.45 -5.90
N ALA A 80 -15.62 -2.19 -5.11
CA ALA A 80 -14.42 -3.01 -5.13
C ALA A 80 -14.76 -4.46 -4.74
N THR A 81 -14.30 -5.40 -5.54
CA THR A 81 -14.53 -6.83 -5.31
C THR A 81 -13.60 -7.35 -4.20
N LEU A 82 -13.97 -8.45 -3.54
CA LEU A 82 -13.10 -9.08 -2.53
C LEU A 82 -11.72 -9.44 -3.10
N ALA A 83 -11.68 -9.88 -4.37
CA ALA A 83 -10.45 -10.18 -5.07
C ALA A 83 -9.56 -8.95 -5.30
N GLU A 84 -10.13 -7.75 -5.33
CA GLU A 84 -9.39 -6.49 -5.43
C GLU A 84 -8.98 -5.96 -4.06
N LEU A 85 -9.47 -6.51 -2.96
CA LEU A 85 -9.17 -6.02 -1.60
C LEU A 85 -8.20 -6.94 -0.85
N SER A 86 -7.63 -7.94 -1.50
CA SER A 86 -6.82 -8.97 -0.83
C SER A 86 -5.62 -9.41 -1.66
N GLY A 87 -4.54 -9.76 -0.94
CA GLY A 87 -3.33 -10.34 -1.51
C GLY A 87 -2.33 -9.32 -2.07
N SER A 88 -2.31 -8.08 -1.54
CA SER A 88 -1.19 -7.18 -1.80
C SER A 88 0.08 -7.68 -1.13
N THR A 89 1.21 -7.52 -1.82
CA THR A 89 2.55 -7.82 -1.31
C THR A 89 3.30 -6.56 -0.90
N LEU A 90 2.91 -5.41 -1.47
CA LEU A 90 3.45 -4.10 -1.17
C LEU A 90 2.32 -3.07 -1.25
N THR A 91 2.33 -2.04 -0.40
CA THR A 91 1.28 -0.99 -0.43
C THR A 91 1.92 0.38 -0.58
N ILE A 92 1.40 1.17 -1.52
CA ILE A 92 1.71 2.60 -1.64
C ILE A 92 0.53 3.39 -1.07
N THR A 93 0.86 4.24 -0.10
CA THR A 93 -0.08 5.21 0.47
C THR A 93 0.31 6.60 0.02
N SER A 94 -0.66 7.35 -0.51
CA SER A 94 -0.52 8.76 -0.79
C SER A 94 -1.38 9.51 0.20
N LEU A 95 -0.76 10.17 1.18
CA LEU A 95 -1.45 10.92 2.23
C LEU A 95 -2.22 12.15 1.72
N GLY A 96 -2.17 12.45 0.41
CA GLY A 96 -2.94 13.54 -0.19
C GLY A 96 -2.66 14.89 0.48
N PRO A 97 -3.62 15.84 0.49
CA PRO A 97 -3.47 17.15 1.13
C PRO A 97 -3.35 17.07 2.66
N LEU A 98 -3.63 15.92 3.28
CA LEU A 98 -3.56 15.74 4.73
C LEU A 98 -2.13 15.76 5.26
N GLY A 99 -1.12 15.77 4.38
CA GLY A 99 0.27 15.99 4.75
C GLY A 99 0.83 14.82 5.55
N GLY A 100 1.95 14.27 5.08
CA GLY A 100 2.83 13.54 5.98
C GLY A 100 3.44 14.53 6.96
N CYS A 101 2.68 14.95 7.96
CA CYS A 101 3.26 15.41 9.22
C CYS A 101 3.77 14.13 9.87
N ASP A 102 5.01 13.75 9.56
CA ASP A 102 5.73 12.84 10.43
C ASP A 102 5.77 13.57 11.77
N ASN A 103 4.89 13.19 12.69
CA ASN A 103 4.76 13.82 13.99
C ASN A 103 5.93 13.33 14.85
N SER A 104 7.14 13.77 14.48
CA SER A 104 8.28 13.90 15.36
C SER A 104 8.10 15.06 16.36
N ASP A 105 6.93 15.69 16.39
CA ASP A 105 6.45 16.46 17.54
C ASP A 105 6.10 15.50 18.68
N HIS A 106 7.17 15.09 19.37
CA HIS A 106 7.24 14.98 20.83
C HIS A 106 5.88 14.89 21.53
N GLN A 107 5.21 13.74 21.43
CA GLN A 107 4.10 13.44 22.32
C GLN A 107 4.72 13.22 23.71
N PRO A 108 4.53 14.14 24.69
CA PRO A 108 5.05 13.89 26.01
C PRO A 108 4.29 12.68 26.53
N THR A 109 5.03 11.65 26.91
CA THR A 109 4.54 10.47 27.61
C THR A 109 3.53 10.90 28.66
N ARG A 110 2.23 10.71 28.40
CA ARG A 110 1.21 10.84 29.43
C ARG A 110 1.53 9.74 30.44
N GLY A 111 2.12 10.14 31.55
CA GLY A 111 2.53 9.26 32.61
C GLY A 111 1.38 8.35 33.01
N CYS A 112 1.68 7.07 33.18
CA CYS A 112 0.88 6.18 34.00
C CYS A 112 0.80 6.79 35.40
N HIS A 113 -0.25 7.57 35.64
CA HIS A 113 -0.62 7.96 36.98
C HIS A 113 -1.24 6.74 37.65
N HIS A 114 -0.39 5.99 38.33
CA HIS A 114 -0.79 5.18 39.47
C HIS A 114 -1.41 6.15 40.50
N ARG A 115 -2.68 5.93 40.82
CA ARG A 115 -3.40 6.58 41.91
C ARG A 115 -4.09 5.48 42.73
N PRO A 116 -4.30 5.75 44.03
CA PRO A 116 -3.72 5.02 45.15
C PRO A 116 -4.43 3.72 45.52
#